data_AF-A0A920U1X1-F1
#
_entry.id   AF-A0A920U1X1-F1
#
_cell.length_a   1.000
_cell.length_b   1.000
_cell.length_c   1.000
_cell.angle_alpha   90.00
_cell.angle_beta   90.00
_cell.angle_gamma   90.00
#
_symmetry.space_group_name_H-M   'P 1'
#
loop_
_entity.id
_entity.type
_entity.pdbx_description
1 polymer ?
#
loop_
_entity_poly.entity_id
_entity_poly.type
_entity_poly.pdbx_seq_one_letter_code
_entity_poly.pdbx_strand_id
1 'polypeptide(L)'
;MRFGTTERCRLLVTCGLEVASADGDGWLAASTEPCDLVVVSGGWSPVGNLLSHRGVKPVWDSTQACFLTVECAEPISVAGSAAGVWNSDDCVASGLAAAGGQFNLQGPKRIKSSPERGVASRFRPL
;
A
#
# COMPACT_ATOMS: atom_id res chain seq x y z
N MET A 1 -19.59 -17.13 38.72
CA MET A 1 -18.41 -17.71 38.05
C MET A 1 -18.65 -19.20 37.84
N ARG A 2 -19.18 -19.61 36.69
CA ARG A 2 -19.27 -21.02 36.28
C ARG A 2 -19.12 -21.10 34.76
N PHE A 3 -17.96 -21.57 34.32
CA PHE A 3 -17.76 -22.14 33.00
C PHE A 3 -18.54 -23.45 32.94
N GLY A 4 -19.43 -23.59 31.96
CA GLY A 4 -20.29 -24.75 31.74
C GLY A 4 -20.06 -25.33 30.35
N THR A 5 -19.47 -26.51 30.33
CA THR A 5 -19.19 -27.40 29.21
C THR A 5 -20.45 -27.79 28.42
N THR A 6 -20.46 -27.59 27.10
CA THR A 6 -21.01 -28.58 26.15
C THR A 6 -20.60 -28.26 24.70
N GLU A 7 -19.94 -29.24 24.09
CA GLU A 7 -19.54 -29.30 22.69
C GLU A 7 -20.75 -29.30 21.75
N ARG A 8 -21.13 -28.14 21.24
CA ARG A 8 -21.65 -28.06 19.89
C ARG A 8 -20.84 -26.99 19.17
N CYS A 9 -20.13 -27.41 18.13
CA CYS A 9 -19.75 -26.51 17.04
C CYS A 9 -21.04 -25.91 16.49
N ARG A 10 -21.53 -24.85 17.12
CA ARG A 10 -22.49 -23.96 16.50
C ARG A 10 -21.65 -23.25 15.44
N LEU A 11 -21.89 -23.57 14.17
CA LEU A 11 -21.53 -22.68 13.09
C LEU A 11 -22.15 -21.32 13.45
N LEU A 12 -21.37 -20.45 14.07
CA LEU A 12 -21.67 -19.03 14.08
C LEU A 12 -21.13 -18.56 12.74
N VAL A 13 -22.01 -18.50 11.74
CA VAL A 13 -21.79 -17.54 10.67
C VAL A 13 -21.94 -16.19 11.37
N THR A 14 -20.85 -15.67 11.93
CA THR A 14 -20.83 -14.32 12.51
C THR A 14 -20.91 -13.35 11.35
N CYS A 15 -22.14 -13.05 10.91
CA CYS A 15 -22.45 -11.92 10.06
C CYS A 15 -22.40 -10.63 10.89
N GLY A 16 -21.28 -10.34 11.58
CA GLY A 16 -21.19 -9.17 12.43
C GLY A 16 -19.78 -8.78 12.87
N LEU A 17 -19.59 -7.47 13.08
CA LEU A 17 -18.38 -6.81 13.57
C LEU A 17 -18.57 -6.48 15.05
N GLU A 18 -17.69 -7.02 15.90
CA GLU A 18 -17.57 -6.58 17.28
C GLU A 18 -16.66 -5.36 17.36
N VAL A 19 -17.19 -4.24 17.85
CA VAL A 19 -16.46 -3.00 18.06
C VAL A 19 -16.07 -2.91 19.53
N ALA A 20 -14.77 -2.72 19.77
CA ALA A 20 -14.26 -2.42 21.11
C ALA A 20 -14.09 -0.91 21.30
N SER A 21 -14.45 -0.41 22.48
CA SER A 21 -14.13 0.95 22.91
C SER A 21 -12.85 0.95 23.74
N ALA A 22 -12.00 1.95 23.52
CA ALA A 22 -10.84 2.17 24.37
C ALA A 22 -11.29 2.66 25.76
N ASP A 23 -10.80 2.02 26.82
CA ASP A 23 -11.01 2.39 28.22
C ASP A 23 -9.65 2.53 28.92
N GLY A 24 -9.14 3.75 29.01
CA GLY A 24 -7.81 4.03 29.55
C GLY A 24 -6.71 3.25 28.83
N ASP A 25 -6.12 2.27 29.53
CA ASP A 25 -5.05 1.40 29.02
C ASP A 25 -5.57 0.08 28.41
N GLY A 26 -6.89 -0.13 28.38
CA GLY A 26 -7.53 -1.37 27.94
C GLY A 26 -8.54 -1.19 26.82
N TRP A 27 -9.07 -2.33 26.36
CA TRP A 27 -10.14 -2.41 25.37
C TRP A 27 -11.31 -3.17 25.97
N LEU A 28 -12.49 -2.58 25.94
CA LEU A 28 -13.74 -3.21 26.37
C LEU A 28 -14.65 -3.41 25.17
N ALA A 29 -15.30 -4.58 25.10
CA ALA A 29 -16.31 -4.83 24.08
C ALA A 29 -17.46 -3.82 24.22
N ALA A 30 -17.74 -3.05 23.17
CA ALA A 30 -18.70 -1.95 23.20
C ALA A 30 -20.01 -2.33 22.50
N SER A 31 -19.94 -2.82 21.26
CA SER A 31 -21.12 -3.21 20.50
C SER A 31 -20.82 -4.30 19.47
N THR A 32 -21.86 -4.95 18.98
CA THR A 32 -21.80 -5.91 17.88
C THR A 32 -22.76 -5.45 16.79
N GLU A 33 -22.24 -5.13 15.61
CA GLU A 33 -23.05 -4.69 14.47
C GLU A 33 -23.15 -5.82 13.44
N PRO A 34 -24.36 -6.21 13.00
CA PRO A 34 -24.50 -7.22 11.96
C PRO A 34 -24.02 -6.66 10.62
N CYS A 35 -23.05 -7.32 9.99
CA CYS A 35 -22.49 -6.94 8.70
C CYS A 35 -21.97 -8.17 7.94
N ASP A 36 -22.16 -8.17 6.62
CA ASP A 36 -21.63 -9.22 5.74
C ASP A 36 -20.24 -8.87 5.17
N LEU A 37 -19.89 -7.58 5.20
CA LEU A 37 -18.60 -7.05 4.74
C LEU A 37 -18.20 -5.83 5.55
N VAL A 38 -16.93 -5.78 5.96
CA VAL A 38 -16.31 -4.62 6.59
C VAL A 38 -15.18 -4.14 5.69
N VAL A 39 -15.21 -2.86 5.33
CA VAL A 39 -14.15 -2.20 4.55
C VAL A 39 -13.46 -1.17 5.43
N VAL A 40 -12.17 -1.38 5.69
CA VAL A 40 -11.35 -0.49 6.51
C VAL A 40 -10.43 0.33 5.62
N SER A 41 -10.46 1.65 5.76
CA SER A 41 -9.52 2.57 5.10
C SER A 41 -8.70 3.30 6.15
N GLY A 42 -7.54 2.73 6.51
CA GLY A 42 -6.62 3.29 7.51
C GLY A 42 -5.66 4.35 6.98
N GLY A 43 -5.95 4.95 5.82
CA GLY A 43 -5.02 5.81 5.09
C GLY A 43 -4.13 5.05 4.10
N TRP A 44 -3.14 5.75 3.57
CA TRP A 44 -2.25 5.25 2.52
C TRP A 44 -0.78 5.39 2.93
N SER A 45 0.00 4.34 2.70
CA SER A 45 1.45 4.34 2.95
C SER A 45 2.19 4.27 1.62
N PRO A 46 3.07 5.24 1.31
CA PRO A 46 3.85 5.23 0.08
C PRO A 46 4.83 4.06 0.06
N VAL A 47 5.02 3.46 -1.12
CA VAL A 47 5.90 2.30 -1.29
C VAL A 47 7.35 2.76 -1.47
N GLY A 48 8.09 2.85 -0.37
CA GLY A 48 9.47 3.32 -0.33
C GLY A 48 10.56 2.23 -0.36
N ASN A 49 10.20 0.95 -0.53
CA ASN A 49 11.09 -0.19 -0.27
C ASN A 49 12.41 -0.13 -1.05
N LEU A 50 12.40 0.31 -2.31
CA LEU A 50 13.61 0.41 -3.14
C LEU A 50 14.59 1.47 -2.61
N LEU A 51 14.06 2.57 -2.10
CA LEU A 51 14.86 3.65 -1.51
C LEU A 51 15.41 3.22 -0.15
N SER A 52 14.62 2.49 0.63
CA SER A 52 15.11 1.88 1.88
C SER A 52 16.23 0.87 1.62
N HIS A 53 16.15 0.07 0.55
CA HIS A 53 17.24 -0.85 0.17
C HIS A 53 18.54 -0.11 -0.23
N ARG A 54 18.44 1.15 -0.62
CA ARG A 54 19.59 2.05 -0.87
C ARG A 54 20.06 2.78 0.39
N GLY A 55 19.45 2.52 1.55
CA GLY A 55 19.79 3.18 2.81
C GLY A 55 19.18 4.57 2.98
N VAL A 56 18.22 4.96 2.13
CA VAL A 56 17.49 6.22 2.30
C VAL A 56 16.56 6.10 3.50
N LYS A 57 16.71 7.05 4.44
CA LYS A 57 15.87 7.10 5.63
C LYS A 57 14.54 7.80 5.31
N PRO A 58 13.39 7.15 5.55
CA PRO A 58 12.11 7.81 5.41
C PRO A 58 11.93 8.87 6.50
N VAL A 59 11.17 9.92 6.18
CA VAL A 59 10.81 11.00 7.08
C VAL A 59 9.34 10.90 7.40
N TRP A 60 9.00 11.06 8.68
CA TRP A 60 7.60 11.09 9.12
C TRP A 60 6.94 12.39 8.70
N ASP A 61 5.80 12.31 8.02
CA ASP A 61 4.90 13.44 7.77
C ASP A 61 3.65 13.29 8.62
N SER A 62 3.45 14.23 9.55
CA SER A 62 2.28 14.28 10.43
C SER A 62 0.99 14.67 9.70
N THR A 63 1.09 15.32 8.55
CA THR A 63 -0.08 15.78 7.77
C THR A 63 -0.77 14.61 7.09
N GLN A 64 0.02 13.71 6.52
CA GLN A 64 -0.47 12.51 5.83
C GLN A 64 -0.43 11.24 6.70
N ALA A 65 0.09 11.35 7.93
CA ALA A 65 0.29 10.24 8.86
C ALA A 65 1.03 9.05 8.22
N CYS A 66 2.03 9.35 7.39
CA CYS A 66 2.78 8.34 6.66
C CYS A 66 4.27 8.67 6.58
N PHE A 67 5.08 7.65 6.28
CA PHE A 67 6.52 7.79 6.10
C PHE A 67 6.83 8.11 4.64
N LEU A 68 7.21 9.35 4.37
CA LEU A 68 7.58 9.80 3.03
C LEU A 68 9.07 9.53 2.76
N THR A 69 9.38 9.11 1.55
CA THR A 69 10.77 9.03 1.10
C THR A 69 11.21 10.37 0.55
N VAL A 70 12.23 10.95 1.16
CA VAL A 70 12.83 12.21 0.72
C VAL A 70 13.79 12.00 -0.45
N GLU A 71 14.15 13.11 -1.09
CA GLU A 71 15.09 13.14 -2.21
C GLU A 71 16.42 12.47 -1.84
N CYS A 72 16.89 11.60 -2.74
CA CYS A 72 18.07 10.77 -2.54
C CYS A 72 19.23 11.30 -3.40
N ALA A 73 20.47 11.16 -2.93
CA ALA A 73 21.66 11.51 -3.70
C ALA A 73 21.90 10.59 -4.93
N GLU A 74 21.22 9.44 -4.98
CA GLU A 74 21.24 8.53 -6.12
C GLU A 74 20.40 9.10 -7.29
N PRO A 75 20.67 8.69 -8.55
CA PRO A 75 19.90 9.12 -9.72
C PRO A 75 18.52 8.43 -9.80
N ILE A 76 17.76 8.47 -8.71
CA ILE A 76 16.44 7.86 -8.55
C ILE A 76 15.47 8.99 -8.17
N SER A 77 14.55 9.30 -9.08
CA SER A 77 13.48 10.25 -8.82
C SER A 77 12.22 9.51 -8.38
N VAL A 78 11.57 10.02 -7.34
CA VAL A 78 10.32 9.46 -6.80
C VAL A 78 9.15 10.29 -7.33
N ALA A 79 8.10 9.64 -7.80
CA ALA A 79 6.93 10.32 -8.34
C ALA A 79 5.62 9.62 -7.94
N GLY A 80 4.52 10.37 -7.99
CA GLY A 80 3.18 9.89 -7.70
C GLY A 80 2.99 9.46 -6.23
N SER A 81 2.25 8.37 -6.02
CA SER A 81 1.94 7.86 -4.68
C SER A 81 3.17 7.43 -3.88
N ALA A 82 4.27 7.04 -4.54
CA ALA A 82 5.54 6.77 -3.87
C ALA A 82 6.14 8.04 -3.26
N ALA A 83 5.82 9.22 -3.79
CA ALA A 83 6.24 10.52 -3.26
C ALA A 83 5.22 11.13 -2.27
N GLY A 84 4.14 10.40 -1.92
CA GLY A 84 3.07 10.92 -1.07
C GLY A 84 2.01 11.74 -1.83
N VAL A 85 1.99 11.68 -3.16
CA VAL A 85 0.98 12.34 -3.99
C VAL A 85 -0.16 11.36 -4.26
N TRP A 86 -1.38 11.69 -3.83
CA TRP A 86 -2.52 10.76 -3.89
C TRP A 86 -3.54 11.08 -4.97
N ASN A 87 -3.64 12.35 -5.37
CA ASN A 87 -4.55 12.76 -6.43
C ASN A 87 -4.00 12.33 -7.80
N SER A 88 -4.89 11.87 -8.69
CA SER A 88 -4.50 11.28 -9.98
C SER A 88 -3.82 12.29 -10.90
N ASP A 89 -4.36 13.50 -11.00
CA ASP A 89 -3.78 14.55 -11.86
C ASP A 89 -2.39 14.98 -11.35
N ASP A 90 -2.26 15.12 -10.03
CA ASP A 90 -1.00 15.48 -9.38
C ASP A 90 0.04 14.35 -9.51
N CYS A 91 -0.40 13.08 -9.51
CA CYS A 91 0.49 11.94 -9.79
C CYS A 91 1.07 12.01 -11.20
N VAL A 92 0.25 12.35 -12.19
CA VAL A 92 0.69 12.51 -13.58
C VAL A 92 1.66 13.68 -13.69
N ALA A 93 1.34 14.83 -13.09
CA ALA A 93 2.21 16.00 -13.08
C ALA A 93 3.56 15.70 -12.41
N SER A 94 3.55 15.00 -11.27
CA SER A 94 4.75 14.54 -10.57
C SER A 94 5.61 13.61 -11.43
N GLY A 95 4.99 12.68 -12.17
CA GLY A 95 5.70 11.80 -13.10
C GLY A 95 6.37 12.56 -14.25
N LEU A 96 5.67 13.55 -14.83
CA LEU A 96 6.22 14.39 -15.89
C LEU A 96 7.40 15.24 -15.38
N ALA A 97 7.28 15.82 -14.19
CA ALA A 97 8.35 16.60 -13.57
C ALA A 97 9.59 15.73 -13.27
N ALA A 98 9.39 14.53 -12.70
CA ALA A 98 10.48 13.59 -12.42
C ALA A 98 11.18 13.13 -13.72
N ALA A 99 10.42 12.86 -14.78
CA ALA A 99 10.97 12.47 -16.08
C ALA A 99 11.79 13.61 -16.72
N GLY A 100 11.31 14.85 -16.67
CA GLY A 100 12.04 16.01 -17.18
C GLY A 100 13.35 16.26 -16.44
N GLY A 101 13.35 16.11 -15.11
CA GLY A 101 14.56 16.20 -14.29
C GLY A 101 15.61 15.15 -14.66
N GLN A 102 15.20 13.87 -14.78
CA GLN A 102 16.11 12.78 -15.17
C GLN A 102 16.62 12.93 -16.61
N PHE A 103 15.78 13.39 -17.53
CA PHE A 103 16.17 13.61 -18.93
C PHE A 103 17.31 14.61 -19.04
N ASN A 104 17.27 15.68 -18.25
CA ASN A 104 18.32 16.71 -18.22
C ASN A 104 19.63 16.21 -17.58
N LEU A 105 19.58 15.24 -16.66
CA LEU A 105 20.75 14.71 -15.96
C LEU A 105 21.45 13.56 -16.70
N GLN A 106 20.70 12.66 -17.34
CA GLN A 106 21.27 11.47 -18.00
C GLN A 106 21.27 11.51 -19.53
N GLY A 107 20.53 12.43 -20.16
CA GLY A 107 20.27 12.42 -21.60
C GLY A 107 19.40 11.22 -22.04
N PRO A 108 18.82 11.26 -23.26
CA PRO A 108 17.95 10.19 -23.75
C PRO A 108 18.70 8.86 -23.93
N LYS A 109 18.49 7.93 -23.00
CA LYS A 109 18.91 6.53 -23.19
C LYS A 109 17.76 5.76 -23.84
N ARG A 110 17.86 5.57 -25.16
CA ARG A 110 16.88 4.77 -25.92
C ARG A 110 16.91 3.32 -25.44
N ILE A 111 15.84 2.90 -24.76
CA ILE A 111 15.62 1.49 -24.44
C ILE A 111 15.43 0.77 -25.77
N LYS A 112 16.24 -0.24 -26.07
CA LYS A 112 16.02 -1.09 -27.25
C LYS A 112 14.70 -1.82 -27.03
N SER A 113 13.74 -1.66 -27.94
CA SER A 113 12.53 -2.49 -27.93
C SER A 113 12.95 -3.94 -27.91
N SER A 114 12.53 -4.70 -26.90
CA SER A 114 12.73 -6.15 -26.93
C SER A 114 12.04 -6.70 -28.18
N PRO A 115 12.65 -7.69 -28.87
CA PRO A 115 11.97 -8.35 -29.98
C PRO A 115 10.65 -8.90 -29.46
N GLU A 116 9.59 -8.76 -30.25
CA GLU A 116 8.29 -9.32 -29.96
C GLU A 116 8.47 -10.82 -29.71
N ARG A 117 8.45 -11.24 -28.43
CA ARG A 117 8.44 -12.66 -28.08
C ARG A 117 7.08 -13.18 -28.48
N GLY A 118 6.99 -13.70 -29.71
CA GLY A 118 5.84 -14.44 -30.18
C GLY A 118 5.40 -15.42 -29.10
N VAL A 119 4.15 -15.31 -28.68
CA VAL A 119 3.49 -16.30 -27.82
C VAL A 119 3.48 -17.61 -28.61
N ALA A 120 4.50 -18.43 -28.41
CA ALA A 120 4.52 -19.78 -28.92
C ALA A 120 3.45 -20.57 -28.16
N SER A 121 2.44 -21.02 -28.92
CA SER A 121 1.26 -21.79 -28.52
C SER A 121 1.59 -23.15 -27.89
N ARG A 122 2.28 -23.19 -26.74
CA ARG A 122 2.48 -24.41 -25.95
C ARG A 122 1.34 -24.62 -24.95
N PHE A 123 0.11 -24.71 -25.45
CA PHE A 123 -0.94 -25.42 -24.74
C PHE A 123 -1.06 -26.79 -25.40
N ARG A 124 -0.38 -27.78 -24.81
CA ARG A 124 -0.51 -29.18 -25.22
C ARG A 124 -1.51 -29.82 -24.24
N PRO A 125 -2.70 -30.25 -24.67
CA PRO A 125 -3.62 -30.95 -23.79
C PRO A 125 -3.01 -32.31 -23.40
N LEU A 126 -3.36 -32.78 -22.20
CA LEU A 126 -3.00 -34.09 -21.65
C LEU A 126 -3.52 -35.23 -22.55
#